data_AF-V3ZJH8-F1
#
_entry.id   AF-V3ZJH8-F1
#
_cell.length_a   1.000
_cell.length_b   1.000
_cell.length_c   1.000
_cell.angle_alpha   90.00
_cell.angle_beta   90.00
_cell.angle_gamma   90.00
#
_symmetry.space_group_name_H-M   'P 1'
#
loop_
_entity.id
_entity.type
_entity.pdbx_description
1 polymer ?
#
loop_
_entity_poly.entity_id
_entity_poly.type
_entity_poly.pdbx_seq_one_letter_code
_entity_poly.pdbx_strand_id
1 'polypeptide(L)' 'MAINLFFRGAFSEVVLAEEKLNRGKYVAVKCIDRQGLRGKEESLDNEIKVLKR' A
#
# COMPACT_ATOMS: atom_id res chain seq x y z
N MET A 1 1.25 -21.64 1.95
CA MET A 1 1.87 -20.33 2.23
C MET A 1 0.76 -19.31 2.32
N ALA A 2 0.36 -18.91 3.52
CA ALA A 2 -0.62 -17.84 3.69
C ALA A 2 0.05 -16.53 3.28
N ILE A 3 -0.36 -15.96 2.15
CA ILE A 3 -0.06 -14.57 1.85
C ILE A 3 -0.79 -13.74 2.90
N ASN A 4 -0.04 -12.95 3.68
CA ASN A 4 -0.57 -12.09 4.76
C ASN A 4 -1.36 -10.90 4.16
N LEU A 5 -2.41 -11.20 3.40
CA LEU A 5 -3.33 -10.25 2.81
C LEU A 5 -4.32 -9.81 3.88
N PHE A 6 -4.22 -8.55 4.31
CA PHE A 6 -5.11 -7.98 5.34
C PHE A 6 -6.36 -7.36 4.73
N PHE A 7 -6.23 -6.66 3.60
CA PHE A 7 -7.35 -6.01 2.92
C PHE A 7 -7.12 -5.89 1.41
N ARG A 8 -8.21 -5.95 0.62
CA ARG A 8 -8.20 -5.75 -0.83
C ARG A 8 -9.17 -4.64 -1.22
N GLY A 9 -8.66 -3.64 -1.92
CA GLY A 9 -9.42 -2.57 -2.58
C GLY A 9 -9.52 -2.80 -4.09
N ALA A 10 -10.16 -1.87 -4.80
CA ALA A 10 -10.42 -1.99 -6.23
C ALA A 10 -9.12 -2.04 -7.09
N PHE A 11 -8.08 -1.34 -6.67
CA PHE A 11 -6.79 -1.21 -7.39
C PHE A 11 -5.59 -1.33 -6.44
N SER A 12 -5.80 -1.80 -5.21
CA SER A 12 -4.75 -1.92 -4.21
C SER A 12 -5.00 -3.08 -3.26
N GLU A 13 -3.94 -3.58 -2.65
CA GLU A 13 -3.98 -4.54 -1.55
C GLU A 13 -3.12 -4.04 -0.39
N VAL A 14 -3.50 -4.38 0.84
CA VAL A 14 -2.73 -4.05 2.03
C VAL A 14 -2.24 -5.35 2.65
N VAL A 15 -0.93 -5.42 2.84
CA VAL A 15 -0.25 -6.56 3.45
C VAL A 15 0.49 -6.14 4.70
N LEU A 16 0.53 -7.02 5.69
CA LEU A 16 1.40 -6.83 6.86
C LEU A 16 2.83 -7.21 6.46
N ALA A 17 3.76 -6.29 6.65
CA ALA A 17 5.17 -6.50 6.38
C ALA A 17 6.03 -6.11 7.58
N GLU A 18 7.20 -6.72 7.68
CA GLU A 18 8.23 -6.37 8.66
C GLU A 18 9.34 -5.56 7.97
N GLU A 19 9.84 -4.51 8.62
CA GLU A 19 10.97 -3.74 8.09
C GLU A 19 12.25 -4.59 8.10
N LYS A 20 12.92 -4.69 6.95
CA LYS A 20 14.14 -5.53 6.79
C LYS A 20 15.30 -5.11 7.70
N LEU A 21 15.44 -3.82 7.95
CA LEU A 21 16.54 -3.24 8.75
C LEU A 21 16.16 -3.10 10.23
N ASN A 22 14.87 -3.03 10.54
CA ASN A 22 14.35 -2.84 11.89
C ASN A 22 13.44 -4.02 12.25
N ARG A 23 14.05 -5.20 12.48
CA ARG A 23 13.29 -6.40 12.85
C ARG A 23 12.42 -6.16 14.09
N GLY A 24 11.22 -6.72 14.08
CA GLY A 24 10.17 -6.50 15.07
C GLY A 24 9.30 -5.26 14.81
N LYS A 25 9.67 -4.38 13.87
CA LYS A 25 8.82 -3.27 13.44
C LYS A 25 7.96 -3.71 12.25
N TYR A 26 6.65 -3.78 12.50
CA TYR A 26 5.65 -4.14 11.50
C TYR A 26 4.96 -2.90 10.93
N VAL A 27 4.67 -2.94 9.63
CA VAL A 27 4.00 -1.88 8.88
C VAL A 27 2.93 -2.48 7.97
N ALA A 28 1.88 -1.70 7.73
CA ALA A 28 0.93 -2.00 6.66
C ALA A 28 1.48 -1.44 5.34
N VAL A 29 1.77 -2.32 4.38
CA VAL A 29 2.22 -1.94 3.05
C VAL A 29 1.03 -1.97 2.10
N LYS A 30 0.65 -0.81 1.57
CA LYS A 30 -0.37 -0.69 0.53
C LYS A 30 0.28 -0.83 -0.85
N CYS A 31 0.10 -1.98 -1.47
CA CYS A 31 0.50 -2.25 -2.84
C CYS A 31 -0.58 -1.74 -3.79
N ILE A 32 -0.21 -1.01 -4.84
CA ILE A 32 -1.16 -0.37 -5.75
C ILE A 32 -0.81 -0.73 -7.19
N ASP A 33 -1.79 -1.22 -7.95
CA ASP A 33 -1.61 -1.54 -9.36
C ASP A 33 -1.67 -0.25 -10.20
N ARG A 34 -0.52 0.10 -10.81
CA ARG A 34 -0.39 1.28 -11.65
C ARG A 34 -1.21 1.18 -12.95
N GLN A 35 -1.48 -0.03 -13.46
CA GLN A 35 -2.28 -0.19 -14.67
C GLN A 35 -3.75 0.10 -14.41
N GLY A 36 -4.28 -0.38 -13.29
CA GLY A 36 -5.64 -0.08 -12.82
C GLY A 36 -5.87 1.39 -12.41
N LEU A 37 -4.82 2.20 -12.33
CA LEU A 37 -4.86 3.61 -11.94
C LEU A 37 -4.90 4.61 -13.10
N ARG A 38 -4.86 4.15 -14.36
CA ARG A 38 -4.86 5.07 -15.53
C ARG A 38 -6.03 6.08 -15.43
N GLY A 39 -5.71 7.36 -15.45
CA GLY A 39 -6.67 8.47 -15.32
C GLY A 39 -7.06 8.84 -13.88
N LYS A 40 -6.39 8.27 -12.86
CA LYS A 40 -6.57 8.56 -11.43
C LYS A 40 -5.25 8.87 -10.70
N GLU A 41 -4.21 9.23 -11.45
CA GLU A 41 -2.86 9.48 -10.93
C GLU A 41 -2.86 10.63 -9.91
N GLU A 42 -3.64 11.69 -10.18
CA GLU A 42 -3.76 12.83 -9.27
C GLU A 42 -4.39 12.44 -7.92
N SER A 43 -5.34 11.48 -7.93
CA SER A 43 -5.94 10.97 -6.69
C SER A 43 -4.94 10.20 -5.84
N LEU A 44 -4.04 9.42 -6.47
CA LEU A 44 -2.95 8.74 -5.77
C LEU A 44 -1.96 9.75 -5.16
N ASP A 45 -1.54 10.74 -5.95
CA ASP A 45 -0.63 11.78 -5.48
C ASP A 45 -1.22 12.58 -4.32
N ASN A 46 -2.52 12.86 -4.38
CA ASN A 46 -3.23 13.55 -3.31
C ASN A 46 -3.24 12.70 -2.02
N GLU A 47 -3.53 11.40 -2.11
CA GLU A 47 -3.50 10.49 -0.96
C GLU A 47 -2.11 10.52 -0.28
N ILE A 48 -1.04 10.45 -1.07
CA ILE A 48 0.34 10.52 -0.55
C ILE A 48 0.63 11.88 0.09
N LYS A 49 0.21 12.98 -0.55
CA LYS A 49 0.45 14.35 -0.05
C LYS A 49 -0.27 14.63 1.28
N VAL A 50 -1.50 14.13 1.43
CA VAL A 50 -2.28 14.29 2.67
C VAL A 50 -1.63 13.50 3.81
N LEU A 51 -1.21 12.27 3.56
CA LEU A 51 -0.65 11.38 4.60
C LEU A 51 0.80 11.70 5.00
N LYS A 52 1.55 12.45 4.18
CA LYS A 52 2.94 12.86 4.50
C LYS A 52 3.03 14.06 5.45
N ARG A 53 1.90 14.64 5.88
CA ARG A 53 1.83 15.74 6.86
C ARG A 53 1.57 15.21 8.25
#